data_AF-A0A2S5P3D3-F1
#
_entry.id   AF-A0A2S5P3D3-F1
#
_cell.length_a   1.000
_cell.length_b   1.000
_cell.length_c   1.000
_cell.angle_alpha   90.00
_cell.angle_beta   90.00
_cell.angle_gamma   90.00
#
_symmetry.space_group_name_H-M   'P 1'
#
loop_
_entity.id
_entity.type
_entity.pdbx_description
1 polymer ?
#
loop_
_entity_poly.entity_id
_entity_poly.type
_entity_poly.pdbx_seq_one_letter_code
_entity_poly.pdbx_strand_id
1 'polypeptide(L)'
;MIRKTYWNDNPEDRRYVLDYWSWLQDQPQDAWLLWARCANWDNADTILEIMVDRPDCDIALVSWLFWKSGPATYIENPDYYRPSALIRKIVENAERGLYRSSALYYDRYEVAMAAHQYIKALRATTAAHAPFKLPRVLCGPFNGRRAVLPARYDDQTEQDLQQIFDHMNGGLPRSEDDHTRSMQSGGDLWLKDYASLPKVPKDPISAYRQMDDAAYLEAIFGAESRYRAALARLQSGAAPRHSWWPFG
;
A
#
# COMPACT_ATOMS: atom_id res chain seq x y z
N MET A 1 10.99 -15.48 20.10
CA MET A 1 9.74 -16.20 20.47
C MET A 1 8.60 -15.22 20.47
N ILE A 2 7.51 -15.53 19.76
CA ILE A 2 6.31 -14.70 19.69
C ILE A 2 5.36 -15.11 20.83
N ARG A 3 4.80 -14.12 21.53
CA ARG A 3 3.86 -14.40 22.62
C ARG A 3 2.58 -15.03 22.04
N LYS A 4 2.19 -16.19 22.58
CA LYS A 4 0.94 -16.86 22.24
C LYS A 4 -0.18 -16.37 23.15
N THR A 5 -1.29 -15.99 22.56
CA THR A 5 -2.47 -15.49 23.25
C THR A 5 -3.69 -16.33 22.88
N TYR A 6 -4.57 -16.54 23.84
CA TYR A 6 -5.69 -17.50 23.75
C TYR A 6 -6.97 -16.86 24.27
N TRP A 7 -8.13 -17.29 23.76
CA TRP A 7 -9.41 -16.94 24.36
C TRP A 7 -9.67 -17.78 25.61
N ASN A 8 -9.91 -17.14 26.76
CA ASN A 8 -10.20 -17.80 28.04
C ASN A 8 -9.18 -18.91 28.39
N ASP A 9 -7.91 -18.69 28.05
CA ASP A 9 -6.81 -19.64 28.24
C ASP A 9 -7.00 -21.01 27.53
N ASN A 10 -7.92 -21.12 26.57
CA ASN A 10 -8.11 -22.33 25.77
C ASN A 10 -7.04 -22.43 24.66
N PRO A 11 -6.15 -23.45 24.68
CA PRO A 11 -5.10 -23.61 23.68
C PRO A 11 -5.60 -23.76 22.24
N GLU A 12 -6.81 -24.27 22.05
CA GLU A 12 -7.45 -24.43 20.73
C GLU A 12 -7.91 -23.08 20.14
N ASP A 13 -8.12 -22.07 20.98
CA ASP A 13 -8.63 -20.75 20.59
C ASP A 13 -7.51 -19.69 20.54
N ARG A 14 -6.41 -20.03 19.86
CA ARG A 14 -5.25 -19.14 19.68
C ARG A 14 -5.61 -17.89 18.86
N ARG A 15 -5.17 -16.72 19.32
CA ARG A 15 -5.45 -15.41 18.71
C ARG A 15 -4.29 -14.96 17.82
N TYR A 16 -4.14 -15.57 16.65
CA TYR A 16 -3.04 -15.33 15.71
C TYR A 16 -2.80 -13.85 15.37
N VAL A 17 -3.86 -13.05 15.19
CA VAL A 17 -3.75 -11.61 14.91
C VAL A 17 -3.08 -10.86 16.07
N LEU A 18 -3.43 -11.20 17.32
CA LEU A 18 -2.81 -10.57 18.50
C LEU A 18 -1.39 -11.04 18.71
N ASP A 19 -1.11 -12.34 18.50
CA ASP A 19 0.23 -12.89 18.56
C ASP A 19 1.15 -12.15 17.59
N TYR A 20 0.71 -12.02 16.34
CA TYR A 20 1.48 -11.36 15.31
C TYR A 20 1.71 -9.88 15.62
N TRP A 21 0.67 -9.15 16.04
CA TRP A 21 0.84 -7.75 16.44
C TRP A 21 1.76 -7.59 17.65
N SER A 22 1.74 -8.52 18.61
CA SER A 22 2.65 -8.51 19.77
C SER A 22 4.12 -8.54 19.37
N TRP A 23 4.43 -9.19 18.24
CA TRP A 23 5.77 -9.24 17.69
C TRP A 23 6.05 -8.09 16.71
N LEU A 24 5.12 -7.81 15.80
CA LEU A 24 5.28 -6.82 14.72
C LEU A 24 5.47 -5.41 15.28
N GLN A 25 4.76 -5.04 16.34
CA GLN A 25 4.84 -3.69 16.90
C GLN A 25 6.23 -3.30 17.40
N ASP A 26 7.04 -4.30 17.76
CA ASP A 26 8.43 -4.12 18.22
C ASP A 26 9.45 -4.22 17.07
N GLN A 27 9.00 -4.51 15.85
CA GLN A 27 9.86 -4.58 14.66
C GLN A 27 10.11 -3.21 14.04
N PRO A 28 11.20 -3.04 13.27
CA PRO A 28 11.40 -1.84 12.46
C PRO A 28 10.26 -1.64 11.44
N GLN A 29 10.06 -0.39 11.03
CA GLN A 29 9.07 -0.01 10.00
C GLN A 29 9.27 -0.77 8.67
N ASP A 30 10.46 -1.29 8.40
CA ASP A 30 10.75 -2.22 7.31
C ASP A 30 9.82 -3.44 7.33
N ALA A 31 9.65 -4.06 8.49
CA ALA A 31 8.79 -5.24 8.65
C ALA A 31 7.32 -4.87 8.42
N TRP A 32 6.92 -3.70 8.92
CA TRP A 32 5.57 -3.19 8.77
C TRP A 32 5.22 -2.99 7.29
N LEU A 33 6.12 -2.35 6.53
CA LEU A 33 5.92 -2.10 5.11
C LEU A 33 5.92 -3.41 4.32
N LEU A 34 6.94 -4.26 4.49
CA LEU A 34 7.05 -5.52 3.74
C LEU A 34 5.88 -6.46 4.03
N TRP A 35 5.43 -6.53 5.29
CA TRP A 35 4.26 -7.32 5.65
C TRP A 35 2.97 -6.75 5.04
N ALA A 36 2.72 -5.44 5.17
CA ALA A 36 1.50 -4.82 4.65
C ALA A 36 1.30 -5.09 3.14
N ARG A 37 2.40 -5.20 2.38
CA ARG A 37 2.36 -5.52 0.95
C ARG A 37 2.02 -6.97 0.60
N CYS A 38 2.15 -7.89 1.55
CA CYS A 38 1.89 -9.32 1.35
C CYS A 38 0.81 -9.86 2.29
N ALA A 39 0.22 -9.01 3.12
CA ALA A 39 -0.86 -9.38 4.01
C ALA A 39 -2.13 -9.71 3.20
N ASN A 40 -2.86 -10.74 3.62
CA ASN A 40 -4.24 -10.91 3.20
C ASN A 40 -5.11 -9.91 3.98
N TRP A 41 -5.68 -8.93 3.28
CA TRP A 41 -6.40 -7.81 3.89
C TRP A 41 -7.60 -8.28 4.72
N ASP A 42 -8.31 -9.33 4.28
CA ASP A 42 -9.44 -9.93 5.01
C ASP A 42 -9.06 -10.35 6.45
N ASN A 43 -7.80 -10.72 6.67
CA ASN A 43 -7.27 -11.14 7.97
C ASN A 43 -6.40 -10.07 8.65
N ALA A 44 -6.08 -8.98 7.96
CA ALA A 44 -5.07 -8.00 8.37
C ALA A 44 -5.65 -6.65 8.78
N ASP A 45 -6.91 -6.37 8.44
CA ASP A 45 -7.56 -5.07 8.68
C ASP A 45 -7.32 -4.51 10.09
N THR A 46 -7.49 -5.33 11.14
CA THR A 46 -7.25 -4.89 12.52
C THR A 46 -5.84 -4.39 12.76
N ILE A 47 -4.83 -5.07 12.22
CA ILE A 47 -3.42 -4.68 12.40
C ILE A 47 -3.11 -3.45 11.55
N LEU A 48 -3.61 -3.38 10.32
CA LEU A 48 -3.45 -2.21 9.45
C LEU A 48 -4.06 -0.96 10.10
N GLU A 49 -5.24 -1.08 10.70
CA GLU A 49 -5.87 0.00 11.45
C GLU A 49 -5.04 0.47 12.64
N ILE A 50 -4.46 -0.46 13.41
CA ILE A 50 -3.58 -0.11 14.53
C ILE A 50 -2.32 0.59 14.02
N MET A 51 -1.72 0.08 12.94
CA MET A 51 -0.50 0.66 12.34
C MET A 51 -0.72 2.10 11.89
N VAL A 52 -1.85 2.44 11.26
CA VAL A 52 -2.08 3.80 10.78
C VAL A 52 -2.41 4.79 11.91
N ASP A 53 -2.76 4.32 13.11
CA ASP A 53 -2.95 5.18 14.30
C ASP A 53 -1.64 5.51 15.02
N ARG A 54 -0.53 4.87 14.60
CA ARG A 54 0.79 5.06 15.21
C ARG A 54 1.50 6.31 14.64
N PRO A 55 1.96 7.25 15.49
CA PRO A 55 2.66 8.46 15.03
C PRO A 55 4.04 8.18 14.43
N ASP A 56 4.64 7.04 14.76
CA ASP A 56 5.90 6.52 14.23
C ASP A 56 5.73 5.71 12.93
N CYS A 57 4.50 5.56 12.44
CA CYS A 57 4.25 4.90 11.15
C CYS A 57 4.85 5.73 10.00
N ASP A 58 5.63 5.09 9.13
CA ASP A 58 6.27 5.76 8.01
C ASP A 58 5.25 6.17 6.92
N ILE A 59 5.36 7.39 6.39
CA ILE A 59 4.45 7.93 5.39
C ILE A 59 4.42 7.06 4.13
N ALA A 60 5.54 6.42 3.74
CA ALA A 60 5.57 5.55 2.57
C ALA A 60 4.61 4.37 2.74
N LEU A 61 4.54 3.79 3.95
CA LEU A 61 3.59 2.72 4.29
C LEU A 61 2.16 3.22 4.27
N VAL A 62 1.89 4.34 4.95
CA VAL A 62 0.55 4.93 5.01
C VAL A 62 0.03 5.28 3.61
N SER A 63 0.90 5.81 2.76
CA SER A 63 0.58 6.11 1.37
C SER A 63 0.24 4.85 0.58
N TRP A 64 1.04 3.79 0.71
CA TRP A 64 0.75 2.52 0.07
C TRP A 64 -0.62 1.98 0.50
N LEU A 65 -0.93 2.00 1.80
CA LEU A 65 -2.25 1.59 2.31
C LEU A 65 -3.39 2.48 1.80
N PHE A 66 -3.20 3.80 1.74
CA PHE A 66 -4.19 4.71 1.18
C PHE A 66 -4.56 4.32 -0.25
N TRP A 67 -3.56 4.09 -1.11
CA TRP A 67 -3.80 3.73 -2.50
C TRP A 67 -4.40 2.33 -2.66
N LYS A 68 -3.94 1.35 -1.89
CA LYS A 68 -4.47 -0.02 -1.93
C LYS A 68 -5.85 -0.15 -1.30
N SER A 69 -6.26 0.79 -0.46
CA SER A 69 -7.64 0.91 0.03
C SER A 69 -8.64 1.31 -1.06
N GLY A 70 -8.19 1.64 -2.28
CA GLY A 70 -9.08 1.95 -3.41
C GLY A 70 -9.78 3.31 -3.27
N PRO A 71 -9.05 4.44 -3.18
CA PRO A 71 -9.64 5.74 -2.89
C PRO A 71 -10.68 6.18 -3.93
N ALA A 72 -10.57 5.70 -5.18
CA ALA A 72 -11.52 5.98 -6.26
C ALA A 72 -12.95 5.56 -5.90
N THR A 73 -13.11 4.39 -5.26
CA THR A 73 -14.40 3.84 -4.89
C THR A 73 -15.16 4.77 -3.94
N TYR A 74 -14.46 5.48 -3.06
CA TYR A 74 -15.07 6.43 -2.13
C TYR A 74 -15.43 7.76 -2.79
N ILE A 75 -14.70 8.16 -3.83
CA ILE A 75 -15.09 9.32 -4.65
C ILE A 75 -16.36 9.00 -5.47
N GLU A 76 -16.46 7.78 -5.98
CA GLU A 76 -17.62 7.32 -6.75
C GLU A 76 -18.83 6.99 -5.86
N ASN A 77 -18.59 6.55 -4.62
CA ASN A 77 -19.62 6.11 -3.67
C ASN A 77 -19.36 6.74 -2.29
N PRO A 78 -19.69 8.03 -2.07
CA PRO A 78 -19.37 8.73 -0.82
C PRO A 78 -19.94 8.09 0.45
N ASP A 79 -21.05 7.35 0.36
CA ASP A 79 -21.65 6.63 1.49
C ASP A 79 -20.76 5.55 2.09
N TYR A 80 -19.76 5.06 1.33
CA TYR A 80 -18.78 4.10 1.83
C TYR A 80 -17.73 4.74 2.74
N TYR A 81 -17.61 6.08 2.76
CA TYR A 81 -16.66 6.83 3.58
C TYR A 81 -17.12 6.97 5.06
N ARG A 82 -17.45 5.83 5.66
CA ARG A 82 -17.93 5.70 7.04
C ARG A 82 -16.79 5.72 8.06
N PRO A 83 -17.05 6.02 9.35
CA PRO A 83 -16.01 6.09 10.40
C PRO A 83 -15.14 4.85 10.55
N SER A 84 -15.67 3.66 10.23
CA SER A 84 -14.92 2.40 10.29
C SER A 84 -14.07 2.12 9.04
N ALA A 85 -14.08 2.98 8.03
CA ALA A 85 -13.28 2.76 6.82
C ALA A 85 -11.80 3.13 7.09
N LEU A 86 -10.88 2.20 6.82
CA LEU A 86 -9.44 2.42 6.96
C LEU A 86 -8.97 3.69 6.23
N ILE A 87 -9.47 3.93 5.02
CA ILE A 87 -9.12 5.12 4.24
C ILE A 87 -9.48 6.42 4.97
N ARG A 88 -10.61 6.46 5.68
CA ARG A 88 -11.05 7.65 6.39
C ARG A 88 -10.11 7.95 7.54
N LYS A 89 -9.73 6.93 8.30
CA LYS A 89 -8.73 7.03 9.35
C LYS A 89 -7.40 7.57 8.82
N ILE A 90 -6.93 7.04 7.68
CA ILE A 90 -5.69 7.50 7.02
C ILE A 90 -5.79 8.98 6.63
N VAL A 91 -6.87 9.39 5.96
CA VAL A 91 -7.07 10.79 5.54
C VAL A 91 -7.09 11.72 6.75
N GLU A 92 -7.90 11.42 7.76
CA GLU A 92 -8.03 12.25 8.96
C GLU A 92 -6.69 12.34 9.73
N ASN A 93 -5.92 11.24 9.81
CA ASN A 93 -4.59 11.23 10.44
C ASN A 93 -3.58 12.07 9.62
N ALA A 94 -3.62 12.00 8.30
CA ALA A 94 -2.77 12.79 7.42
C ALA A 94 -3.07 14.29 7.51
N GLU A 95 -4.35 14.68 7.54
CA GLU A 95 -4.79 16.08 7.69
C GLU A 95 -4.34 16.68 9.03
N ARG A 96 -4.31 15.88 10.10
CA ARG A 96 -3.78 16.28 11.41
C ARG A 96 -2.25 16.31 11.48
N GLY A 97 -1.55 15.91 10.42
CA GLY A 97 -0.09 15.87 10.39
C GLY A 97 0.51 14.82 11.32
N LEU A 98 -0.19 13.68 11.53
CA LEU A 98 0.26 12.62 12.43
C LEU A 98 1.59 12.02 11.98
N TYR A 99 1.73 11.77 10.68
CA TYR A 99 2.88 11.08 10.09
C TYR A 99 4.01 12.05 9.77
N ARG A 100 5.22 11.75 10.26
CA ARG A 100 6.38 12.66 10.16
C ARG A 100 7.60 12.06 9.46
N SER A 101 7.71 10.73 9.43
CA SER A 101 8.83 10.02 8.80
C SER A 101 8.50 9.67 7.36
N SER A 102 9.44 9.89 6.44
CA SER A 102 9.39 9.37 5.07
C SER A 102 10.72 8.69 4.75
N ALA A 103 11.12 7.77 5.64
CA ALA A 103 12.40 7.08 5.58
C ALA A 103 12.38 5.92 4.58
N LEU A 104 11.21 5.34 4.31
CA LEU A 104 11.11 4.15 3.47
C LEU A 104 10.78 4.48 2.02
N TYR A 105 11.14 3.53 1.17
CA TYR A 105 10.83 3.51 -0.25
C TYR A 105 9.72 2.51 -0.55
N TYR A 106 8.84 2.86 -1.48
CA TYR A 106 8.09 1.89 -2.27
C TYR A 106 8.02 2.39 -3.72
N ASP A 107 7.86 1.47 -4.67
CA ASP A 107 7.84 1.86 -6.06
C ASP A 107 6.48 2.44 -6.45
N ARG A 108 6.44 3.67 -6.99
CA ARG A 108 5.20 4.31 -7.42
C ARG A 108 4.42 3.51 -8.46
N TYR A 109 5.05 2.62 -9.22
CA TYR A 109 4.33 1.71 -10.11
C TYR A 109 3.37 0.78 -9.35
N GLU A 110 3.66 0.42 -8.10
CA GLU A 110 2.80 -0.44 -7.27
C GLU A 110 1.42 0.16 -6.98
N VAL A 111 1.27 1.47 -7.11
CA VAL A 111 0.02 2.19 -6.83
C VAL A 111 -0.49 3.02 -8.00
N ALA A 112 0.23 3.00 -9.14
CA ALA A 112 -0.09 3.87 -10.27
C ALA A 112 -1.49 3.60 -10.82
N MET A 113 -1.92 2.34 -10.89
CA MET A 113 -3.28 2.00 -11.32
C MET A 113 -4.34 2.64 -10.41
N ALA A 114 -4.20 2.52 -9.09
CA ALA A 114 -5.12 3.12 -8.13
C ALA A 114 -5.15 4.65 -8.24
N ALA A 115 -4.01 5.29 -8.46
CA ALA A 115 -3.93 6.72 -8.71
C ALA A 115 -4.67 7.13 -9.99
N HIS A 116 -4.53 6.38 -11.08
CA HIS A 116 -5.25 6.62 -12.33
C HIS A 116 -6.76 6.40 -12.20
N GLN A 117 -7.19 5.40 -11.44
CA GLN A 117 -8.60 5.20 -11.11
C GLN A 117 -9.15 6.39 -10.30
N TYR A 118 -8.37 6.92 -9.36
CA TYR A 118 -8.75 8.10 -8.59
C TYR A 118 -8.85 9.37 -9.46
N ILE A 119 -7.89 9.59 -10.38
CA ILE A 119 -7.95 10.69 -11.36
C ILE A 119 -9.25 10.62 -12.18
N LYS A 120 -9.59 9.42 -12.67
CA LYS A 120 -10.83 9.19 -13.42
C LYS A 120 -12.07 9.52 -12.57
N ALA A 121 -12.11 9.06 -11.33
CA ALA A 121 -13.21 9.34 -10.40
C ALA A 121 -13.34 10.84 -10.10
N LEU A 122 -12.23 11.53 -9.83
CA LEU A 122 -12.21 12.99 -9.63
C LEU A 122 -12.73 13.77 -10.84
N ARG A 123 -12.47 13.30 -12.07
CA ARG A 123 -12.98 13.94 -13.29
C ARG A 123 -14.46 13.69 -13.53
N ALA A 124 -14.98 12.55 -13.09
CA ALA A 124 -16.38 12.18 -13.21
C ALA A 124 -17.26 12.85 -12.13
N THR A 125 -16.70 13.09 -10.95
CA THR A 125 -17.39 13.70 -9.81
C THR A 125 -17.15 15.21 -9.79
N THR A 126 -18.18 16.02 -9.50
CA THR A 126 -17.96 17.44 -9.23
C THR A 126 -17.29 17.60 -7.85
N ALA A 127 -16.25 18.44 -7.74
CA ALA A 127 -15.45 18.57 -6.51
C ALA A 127 -16.26 18.89 -5.23
N ALA A 128 -17.46 19.45 -5.36
CA ALA A 128 -18.37 19.72 -4.23
C ALA A 128 -18.95 18.45 -3.56
N HIS A 129 -18.79 17.27 -4.17
CA HIS A 129 -19.35 16.00 -3.68
C HIS A 129 -18.30 14.97 -3.25
N ALA A 130 -17.00 15.29 -3.36
CA ALA A 130 -15.96 14.39 -2.88
C ALA A 130 -15.96 14.32 -1.34
N PRO A 131 -15.96 13.12 -0.73
CA PRO A 131 -16.01 12.98 0.73
C PRO A 131 -14.73 13.43 1.44
N PHE A 132 -13.62 13.58 0.70
CA PHE A 132 -12.35 14.11 1.20
C PHE A 132 -11.55 14.75 0.06
N LYS A 133 -10.62 15.65 0.42
CA LYS A 133 -9.62 16.19 -0.51
C LYS A 133 -8.43 15.24 -0.61
N LEU A 134 -7.70 15.27 -1.74
CA LEU A 134 -6.50 14.46 -1.88
C LEU A 134 -5.47 14.81 -0.78
N PRO A 135 -5.07 13.85 0.09
CA PRO A 135 -3.99 14.07 1.03
C PRO A 135 -2.65 14.08 0.29
N ARG A 136 -2.23 15.24 -0.23
CA ARG A 136 -1.04 15.37 -1.11
C ARG A 136 0.27 14.85 -0.51
N VAL A 137 0.38 14.81 0.81
CA VAL A 137 1.50 14.19 1.55
C VAL A 137 1.65 12.69 1.27
N LEU A 138 0.54 12.01 0.93
CA LEU A 138 0.49 10.59 0.59
C LEU A 138 0.76 10.31 -0.89
N CYS A 139 1.18 11.29 -1.69
CA CYS A 139 1.36 11.10 -3.13
C CYS A 139 2.81 10.83 -3.57
N GLY A 140 3.79 10.92 -2.66
CA GLY A 140 5.17 10.51 -2.94
C GLY A 140 5.90 11.33 -4.01
N PRO A 141 7.23 11.18 -4.06
CA PRO A 141 7.75 9.96 -4.67
C PRO A 141 8.37 8.93 -3.73
N PHE A 142 8.38 9.18 -2.41
CA PHE A 142 8.89 8.27 -1.37
C PHE A 142 10.23 7.61 -1.74
N ASN A 143 11.24 8.44 -2.03
CA ASN A 143 12.57 7.98 -2.44
C ASN A 143 13.47 7.66 -1.22
N GLY A 144 12.91 7.03 -0.19
CA GLY A 144 13.63 6.63 1.01
C GLY A 144 14.60 5.47 0.77
N ARG A 145 15.03 4.82 1.84
CA ARG A 145 15.79 3.57 1.76
C ARG A 145 14.84 2.39 1.48
N ARG A 146 15.34 1.38 0.78
CA ARG A 146 14.64 0.10 0.57
C ARG A 146 14.46 -0.62 1.91
N ALA A 147 13.32 -1.25 2.11
CA ALA A 147 13.07 -2.06 3.28
C ALA A 147 13.94 -3.33 3.26
N VAL A 148 14.53 -3.67 4.40
CA VAL A 148 15.39 -4.84 4.58
C VAL A 148 15.21 -5.42 5.98
N LEU A 149 15.10 -6.74 6.03
CA LEU A 149 15.05 -7.52 7.26
C LEU A 149 16.24 -8.50 7.31
N PRO A 150 16.55 -9.06 8.49
CA PRO A 150 17.41 -10.22 8.56
C PRO A 150 16.90 -11.32 7.62
N ALA A 151 17.83 -12.00 6.94
CA ALA A 151 17.51 -13.12 6.07
C ALA A 151 16.74 -14.24 6.83
N ARG A 152 16.96 -14.32 8.15
CA ARG A 152 16.29 -15.25 9.06
C ARG A 152 16.36 -14.70 10.49
N TYR A 153 15.31 -14.95 11.28
CA TYR A 153 15.29 -14.82 12.74
C TYR A 153 15.79 -16.11 13.42
N ASP A 154 15.68 -16.20 14.75
CA ASP A 154 15.90 -17.46 15.46
C ASP A 154 14.85 -18.52 15.08
N ASP A 155 15.21 -19.80 15.23
CA ASP A 155 14.37 -20.92 14.78
C ASP A 155 12.97 -20.93 15.41
N GLN A 156 12.86 -20.52 16.68
CA GLN A 156 11.56 -20.46 17.34
C GLN A 156 10.68 -19.35 16.76
N THR A 157 11.25 -18.17 16.53
CA THR A 157 10.53 -17.05 15.88
C THR A 157 10.12 -17.41 14.46
N GLU A 158 10.98 -18.07 13.67
CA GLU A 158 10.60 -18.52 12.32
C GLU A 158 9.48 -19.56 12.34
N GLN A 159 9.52 -20.51 13.28
CA GLN A 159 8.44 -21.48 13.45
C GLN A 159 7.11 -20.80 13.86
N ASP A 160 7.17 -19.85 14.79
CA ASP A 160 5.98 -19.11 15.23
C ASP A 160 5.39 -18.26 14.10
N LEU A 161 6.25 -17.59 13.30
CA LEU A 161 5.83 -16.83 12.12
C LEU A 161 5.20 -17.72 11.05
N GLN A 162 5.76 -18.91 10.79
CA GLN A 162 5.18 -19.86 9.84
C GLN A 162 3.76 -20.25 10.25
N GLN A 163 3.56 -20.62 11.52
CA GLN A 163 2.22 -20.98 12.03
C GLN A 163 1.22 -19.82 11.90
N ILE A 164 1.67 -18.59 12.17
CA ILE A 164 0.85 -17.39 12.01
C ILE A 164 0.47 -17.19 10.54
N PHE A 165 1.42 -17.30 9.62
CA PHE A 165 1.19 -17.05 8.20
C PHE A 165 0.36 -18.15 7.52
N ASP A 166 0.49 -19.40 7.97
CA ASP A 166 -0.38 -20.51 7.53
C ASP A 166 -1.85 -20.22 7.90
N HIS A 167 -2.09 -19.61 9.06
CA HIS A 167 -3.45 -19.26 9.51
C HIS A 167 -3.97 -17.97 8.87
N MET A 168 -3.12 -16.93 8.80
CA MET A 168 -3.50 -15.62 8.27
C MET A 168 -3.49 -15.56 6.73
N ASN A 169 -3.01 -16.60 6.05
CA ASN A 169 -2.76 -16.63 4.61
C ASN A 169 -1.90 -15.45 4.15
N GLY A 170 -0.72 -15.30 4.76
CA GLY A 170 0.16 -14.16 4.53
C GLY A 170 1.62 -14.56 4.40
N GLY A 171 2.49 -13.55 4.44
CA GLY A 171 3.92 -13.78 4.46
C GLY A 171 4.70 -12.53 4.83
N LEU A 172 6.01 -12.70 5.01
CA LEU A 172 6.95 -11.63 5.29
C LEU A 172 8.17 -11.74 4.37
N PRO A 173 8.18 -11.03 3.25
CA PRO A 173 9.38 -10.88 2.42
C PRO A 173 10.52 -10.31 3.27
N ARG A 174 11.77 -10.69 2.98
CA ARG A 174 12.94 -10.20 3.75
C ARG A 174 13.58 -8.98 3.12
N SER A 175 13.16 -8.62 1.92
CA SER A 175 13.63 -7.45 1.19
C SER A 175 12.62 -6.98 0.15
N GLU A 176 12.82 -5.76 -0.34
CA GLU A 176 12.14 -5.23 -1.54
C GLU A 176 12.32 -6.14 -2.77
N ASP A 177 13.46 -6.82 -2.89
CA ASP A 177 13.73 -7.71 -4.02
C ASP A 177 12.91 -9.00 -3.92
N ASP A 178 12.78 -9.56 -2.72
CA ASP A 178 11.90 -10.70 -2.46
C ASP A 178 10.45 -10.33 -2.77
N HIS A 179 10.00 -9.17 -2.29
CA HIS A 179 8.66 -8.66 -2.58
C HIS A 179 8.46 -8.46 -4.08
N THR A 180 9.39 -7.81 -4.77
CA THR A 180 9.30 -7.58 -6.22
C THR A 180 9.19 -8.89 -6.99
N ARG A 181 9.98 -9.91 -6.63
CA ARG A 181 9.88 -11.24 -7.27
C ARG A 181 8.51 -11.88 -7.06
N SER A 182 7.91 -11.72 -5.88
CA SER A 182 6.54 -12.21 -5.63
C SER A 182 5.47 -11.47 -6.45
N MET A 183 5.70 -10.20 -6.78
CA MET A 183 4.75 -9.36 -7.54
C MET A 183 4.84 -9.53 -9.06
N GLN A 184 5.94 -10.07 -9.59
CA GLN A 184 6.15 -10.25 -11.03
C GLN A 184 5.14 -11.20 -11.68
N SER A 185 4.43 -12.03 -10.91
CA SER A 185 3.44 -12.97 -11.42
C SER A 185 1.98 -12.47 -11.41
N GLY A 186 1.71 -11.23 -11.00
CA GLY A 186 0.31 -10.74 -10.94
C GLY A 186 0.06 -9.33 -10.39
N GLY A 187 1.10 -8.51 -10.19
CA GLY A 187 0.96 -7.16 -9.62
C GLY A 187 0.88 -6.03 -10.65
N ASP A 188 0.75 -4.80 -10.13
CA ASP A 188 0.68 -3.54 -10.92
C ASP A 188 2.01 -3.15 -11.61
N LEU A 189 3.05 -3.97 -11.44
CA LEU A 189 4.37 -3.72 -11.99
C LEU A 189 4.45 -3.86 -13.52
N TRP A 190 3.44 -4.47 -14.17
CA TRP A 190 3.36 -4.57 -15.63
C TRP A 190 3.49 -3.21 -16.31
N LEU A 191 3.02 -2.13 -15.68
CA LEU A 191 3.02 -0.79 -16.28
C LEU A 191 4.43 -0.31 -16.62
N LYS A 192 5.47 -0.79 -15.90
CA LYS A 192 6.88 -0.49 -16.17
C LYS A 192 7.31 -0.83 -17.59
N ASP A 193 6.70 -1.86 -18.18
CA ASP A 193 7.05 -2.35 -19.51
C ASP A 193 6.43 -1.51 -20.64
N TYR A 194 5.45 -0.65 -20.31
CA TYR A 194 4.65 0.08 -21.31
C TYR A 194 4.70 1.60 -21.18
N ALA A 195 5.03 2.12 -19.99
CA ALA A 195 5.07 3.54 -19.73
C ALA A 195 6.12 3.90 -18.66
N SER A 196 6.84 5.00 -18.90
CA SER A 196 7.68 5.61 -17.87
C SER A 196 6.88 6.62 -17.06
N LEU A 197 6.96 6.54 -15.73
CA LEU A 197 6.44 7.58 -14.84
C LEU A 197 7.29 8.87 -14.93
N PRO A 198 6.69 10.06 -14.77
CA PRO A 198 7.41 11.32 -14.69
C PRO A 198 8.47 11.35 -13.58
N LYS A 199 9.51 12.18 -13.80
CA LYS A 199 10.41 12.59 -12.72
C LYS A 199 9.67 13.55 -11.79
N VAL A 200 9.73 13.30 -10.50
CA VAL A 200 9.04 14.11 -9.48
C VAL A 200 10.08 14.90 -8.68
N PRO A 201 9.87 16.19 -8.42
CA PRO A 201 10.75 16.98 -7.57
C PRO A 201 10.79 16.41 -6.14
N LYS A 202 11.83 16.78 -5.38
CA LYS A 202 11.97 16.37 -3.98
C LYS A 202 10.81 16.83 -3.10
N ASP A 203 10.27 18.02 -3.39
CA ASP A 203 9.10 18.59 -2.73
C ASP A 203 7.99 18.87 -3.77
N PRO A 204 7.17 17.86 -4.10
CA PRO A 204 6.08 18.02 -5.06
C PRO A 204 4.95 18.90 -4.54
N ILE A 205 4.71 18.95 -3.22
CA ILE A 205 3.64 19.76 -2.63
C ILE A 205 3.90 21.24 -2.95
N SER A 206 5.12 21.72 -2.70
CA SER A 206 5.48 23.11 -3.01
C SER A 206 5.55 23.35 -4.51
N ALA A 207 6.18 22.44 -5.27
CA ALA A 207 6.39 22.59 -6.71
C ALA A 207 5.07 22.65 -7.50
N TYR A 208 4.05 21.93 -7.05
CA TYR A 208 2.76 21.79 -7.73
C TYR A 208 1.59 22.41 -6.95
N ARG A 209 1.88 23.36 -6.05
CA ARG A 209 0.89 23.98 -5.15
C ARG A 209 -0.33 24.59 -5.85
N GLN A 210 -0.18 25.03 -7.11
CA GLN A 210 -1.23 25.69 -7.89
C GLN A 210 -2.05 24.71 -8.75
N MET A 211 -1.63 23.45 -8.84
CA MET A 211 -2.37 22.43 -9.59
C MET A 211 -3.60 21.99 -8.78
N ASP A 212 -4.69 21.68 -9.46
CA ASP A 212 -5.77 20.88 -8.87
C ASP A 212 -5.31 19.44 -8.61
N ASP A 213 -6.15 18.64 -7.94
CA ASP A 213 -5.76 17.30 -7.51
C ASP A 213 -5.53 16.33 -8.69
N ALA A 214 -6.28 16.46 -9.78
CA ALA A 214 -6.09 15.62 -10.96
C ALA A 214 -4.77 15.95 -11.67
N ALA A 215 -4.49 17.23 -11.90
CA ALA A 215 -3.24 17.69 -12.49
C ALA A 215 -2.03 17.38 -11.60
N TYR A 216 -2.17 17.51 -10.27
CA TYR A 216 -1.15 17.14 -9.30
C TYR A 216 -0.79 15.64 -9.41
N LEU A 217 -1.81 14.77 -9.48
CA LEU A 217 -1.58 13.34 -9.63
C LEU A 217 -1.01 12.99 -11.00
N GLU A 218 -1.42 13.64 -12.08
CA GLU A 218 -0.83 13.41 -13.40
C GLU A 218 0.65 13.85 -13.48
N ALA A 219 1.04 14.91 -12.74
CA ALA A 219 2.44 15.31 -12.62
C ALA A 219 3.29 14.26 -11.88
N ILE A 220 2.68 13.46 -11.00
CA ILE A 220 3.34 12.38 -10.27
C ILE A 220 3.26 11.08 -11.08
N PHE A 221 2.07 10.56 -11.33
CA PHE A 221 1.82 9.23 -11.91
C PHE A 221 1.72 9.20 -13.43
N GLY A 222 1.95 10.34 -14.10
CA GLY A 222 1.85 10.48 -15.55
C GLY A 222 0.44 10.83 -16.01
N ALA A 223 0.31 11.33 -17.23
CA ALA A 223 -0.98 11.70 -17.81
C ALA A 223 -1.89 10.47 -17.99
N GLU A 224 -3.19 10.62 -17.71
CA GLU A 224 -4.18 9.53 -17.82
C GLU A 224 -4.22 8.95 -19.23
N SER A 225 -4.07 9.78 -20.26
CA SER A 225 -4.04 9.35 -21.67
C SER A 225 -2.87 8.39 -21.96
N ARG A 226 -1.70 8.59 -21.34
CA ARG A 226 -0.55 7.68 -21.49
C ARG A 226 -0.79 6.37 -20.78
N TYR A 227 -1.40 6.40 -19.60
CA TYR A 227 -1.79 5.19 -18.88
C TYR A 227 -2.81 4.36 -19.67
N ARG A 228 -3.86 5.00 -20.22
CA ARG A 228 -4.84 4.30 -21.08
C ARG A 228 -4.20 3.69 -22.32
N ALA A 229 -3.25 4.39 -22.94
CA ALA A 229 -2.49 3.85 -24.08
C ALA A 229 -1.63 2.64 -23.69
N ALA A 230 -1.01 2.65 -22.50
CA ALA A 230 -0.26 1.51 -21.98
C ALA A 230 -1.18 0.29 -21.74
N LEU A 231 -2.34 0.51 -21.11
CA LEU A 231 -3.33 -0.54 -20.88
C LEU A 231 -3.85 -1.15 -22.18
N ALA A 232 -4.12 -0.32 -23.19
CA ALA A 232 -4.55 -0.81 -24.51
C ALA A 232 -3.49 -1.71 -25.18
N ARG A 233 -2.19 -1.39 -25.04
CA ARG A 233 -1.09 -2.23 -25.56
C ARG A 233 -0.96 -3.56 -24.82
N LEU A 234 -1.16 -3.55 -23.49
CA LEU A 234 -1.22 -4.78 -22.69
C LEU A 234 -2.34 -5.69 -23.19
N GLN A 235 -3.55 -5.14 -23.34
CA GLN A 235 -4.74 -5.89 -23.77
C GLN A 235 -4.64 -6.39 -25.22
N SER A 236 -3.99 -5.65 -26.11
CA SER A 236 -3.80 -6.06 -27.51
C SER A 236 -2.69 -7.11 -27.68
N GLY A 237 -2.02 -7.54 -26.61
CA GLY A 237 -0.87 -8.45 -26.67
C GLY A 237 0.34 -7.86 -27.40
N ALA A 238 0.39 -6.54 -27.59
CA ALA A 238 1.44 -5.84 -28.36
C ALA A 238 2.72 -5.61 -27.52
N ALA A 239 3.03 -6.54 -26.63
CA ALA A 239 3.97 -6.36 -25.53
C ALA A 239 5.10 -7.40 -25.52
N PRO A 240 6.23 -7.11 -24.85
CA PRO A 240 7.34 -8.05 -24.75
C PRO A 240 6.86 -9.37 -24.12
N ARG A 241 7.11 -10.49 -24.81
CA ARG A 241 6.81 -11.83 -24.31
C ARG A 241 7.69 -12.15 -23.11
N HIS A 242 7.23 -11.85 -21.91
CA HIS A 242 7.58 -12.65 -20.74
C HIS A 242 6.43 -13.62 -20.50
N SER A 243 6.77 -14.90 -20.36
CA SER A 243 5.83 -16.02 -20.26
C SER A 243 4.92 -15.85 -19.03
N TRP A 244 3.72 -15.32 -19.25
CA TRP A 244 2.63 -15.39 -18.29
C TRP A 244 2.11 -16.83 -18.28
N TRP A 245 2.37 -17.55 -17.20
CA TRP A 245 1.67 -18.80 -16.91
C TRP A 245 0.27 -18.46 -16.37
N PRO A 246 -0.80 -19.04 -16.93
CA PRO A 246 -2.13 -18.89 -16.35
C PRO A 246 -2.30 -19.91 -15.21
N PHE A 247 -2.79 -19.49 -14.06
CA PHE A 247 -3.54 -20.35 -13.15
C PHE A 247 -4.90 -19.68 -12.94
N GLY A 248 -6.03 -20.37 -12.86
CA GLY A 248 -6.22 -21.75 -12.39
C GLY A 248 -6.96 -21.64 -11.08
#